data_AF-A0A6P4FR84-F1
#
_entry.id   AF-A0A6P4FR84-F1
#
_cell.length_a   1.000
_cell.length_b   1.000
_cell.length_c   1.000
_cell.angle_alpha   90.00
_cell.angle_beta   90.00
_cell.angle_gamma   90.00
#
_symmetry.space_group_name_H-M   'P 1'
#
loop_
_entity.id
_entity.type
_entity.pdbx_description
1 polymer ?
#
loop_
_entity_poly.entity_id
_entity_poly.type
_entity_poly.pdbx_seq_one_letter_code
_entity_poly.pdbx_strand_id
1 'polypeptide(L)'
;MLSFKSAIAYFVAQAAGALIGYGLLVAVLPQSSIKGVDDPAGACVTVLASDISEVQGVFIEFLITCCLVMVACSVWDPRNVKLQDSVAVRFGLAVSCLILTAGQMTGASMNPARSFAPAIWNGVWANHWIYWVGPMAGALVTSLIYKHAFRREVEDSEVDEATMSTKRTSEAELA
;
A
#
# COMPACT_ATOMS: atom_id res chain seq x y z
N MET A 1 -13.50 5.55 -10.47
CA MET A 1 -12.82 6.14 -9.29
C MET A 1 -13.72 5.93 -8.08
N LEU A 2 -13.14 5.70 -6.90
CA LEU A 2 -13.90 5.49 -5.67
C LEU A 2 -14.56 6.80 -5.21
N SER A 3 -15.77 6.74 -4.64
CA SER A 3 -16.41 7.92 -4.03
C SER A 3 -15.67 8.32 -2.76
N PHE A 4 -15.60 9.62 -2.48
CA PHE A 4 -14.98 10.15 -1.26
C PHE A 4 -15.62 9.57 0.01
N LYS A 5 -16.95 9.38 0.01
CA LYS A 5 -17.67 8.76 1.14
C LYS A 5 -17.20 7.33 1.39
N SER A 6 -17.01 6.55 0.32
CA SER A 6 -16.50 5.19 0.42
C SER A 6 -15.05 5.18 0.91
N ALA A 7 -14.20 6.10 0.45
CA ALA A 7 -12.81 6.20 0.92
C ALA A 7 -12.73 6.41 2.45
N ILE A 8 -13.55 7.32 2.99
CA ILE A 8 -13.64 7.53 4.44
C ILE A 8 -14.13 6.26 5.15
N ALA A 9 -15.17 5.62 4.63
CA ALA A 9 -15.70 4.39 5.21
C ALA A 9 -14.63 3.27 5.26
N TYR A 10 -13.85 3.09 4.19
CA TYR A 10 -12.75 2.14 4.18
C TYR A 10 -11.64 2.51 5.15
N PHE A 11 -11.31 3.79 5.30
CA PHE A 11 -10.28 4.24 6.24
C PHE A 11 -10.68 3.91 7.69
N VAL A 12 -11.92 4.23 8.08
CA VAL A 12 -12.45 3.92 9.41
C VAL A 12 -12.51 2.41 9.63
N ALA A 13 -12.98 1.65 8.64
CA ALA A 13 -13.03 0.19 8.73
C ALA A 13 -11.63 -0.43 8.90
N GLN A 14 -10.62 0.08 8.20
CA GLN A 14 -9.23 -0.37 8.34
C GLN A 14 -8.66 -0.08 9.73
N ALA A 15 -8.87 1.13 10.25
CA ALA A 15 -8.41 1.49 11.58
C ALA A 15 -9.08 0.65 12.68
N ALA A 16 -10.41 0.47 12.59
CA ALA A 16 -11.16 -0.37 13.52
C ALA A 16 -10.74 -1.85 13.43
N GLY A 17 -10.62 -2.38 12.22
CA GLY A 17 -10.16 -3.76 11.98
C GLY A 17 -8.75 -4.00 12.51
N ALA A 18 -7.83 -3.05 12.31
CA ALA A 18 -6.48 -3.14 12.85
C ALA A 18 -6.47 -3.16 14.39
N LEU A 19 -7.28 -2.32 15.04
CA LEU A 19 -7.40 -2.29 16.50
C LEU A 19 -7.96 -3.58 17.07
N ILE A 20 -9.02 -4.12 16.46
CA ILE A 20 -9.64 -5.38 16.86
C ILE A 20 -8.67 -6.54 16.63
N GLY A 21 -8.00 -6.58 15.47
CA GLY A 21 -7.04 -7.62 15.13
C GLY A 21 -5.85 -7.66 16.09
N TYR A 22 -5.29 -6.49 16.43
CA TYR A 22 -4.23 -6.41 17.44
C TYR A 22 -4.73 -6.80 18.83
N GLY A 23 -5.94 -6.39 19.21
CA GLY A 23 -6.55 -6.81 20.48
C GLY A 23 -6.74 -8.33 20.59
N LEU A 24 -7.12 -8.99 19.49
CA LEU A 24 -7.20 -10.45 19.44
C LEU A 24 -5.82 -11.10 19.60
N LEU A 25 -4.79 -10.53 18.97
CA LEU A 25 -3.41 -10.97 19.16
C LEU A 25 -2.99 -10.87 20.64
N VAL A 26 -3.32 -9.76 21.31
CA VAL A 26 -3.04 -9.55 22.74
C VAL A 26 -3.80 -10.54 23.63
N ALA A 27 -5.03 -10.91 23.24
CA ALA A 27 -5.85 -11.87 23.98
C ALA A 27 -5.35 -13.32 23.84
N VAL A 28 -4.76 -13.68 22.69
CA VAL A 28 -4.31 -15.05 22.40
C VAL A 28 -2.88 -15.30 22.86
N LEU A 29 -2.00 -14.31 22.74
CA LEU A 29 -0.58 -14.49 23.04
C LEU A 29 -0.26 -14.28 24.53
N PRO A 30 0.72 -15.03 25.08
CA PRO A 30 1.22 -14.77 26.42
C PRO A 30 1.90 -13.39 26.48
N GLN A 31 1.78 -12.71 27.63
CA GLN A 31 2.30 -11.34 27.80
C GLN A 31 3.81 -11.24 27.56
N SER A 32 4.57 -12.30 27.85
CA SER A 32 6.02 -12.38 27.58
C SER A 32 6.37 -12.37 26.08
N SER A 33 5.45 -12.82 25.20
CA SER A 33 5.62 -12.73 23.75
C SER A 33 5.17 -11.39 23.18
N ILE A 34 4.37 -10.63 23.92
CA ILE A 34 3.90 -9.29 23.51
C ILE A 34 4.91 -8.24 23.94
N LYS A 35 5.34 -8.23 25.19
CA LYS A 35 6.42 -7.35 25.68
C LYS A 35 7.49 -8.22 26.31
N GLY A 36 8.51 -8.52 25.51
CA GLY A 36 9.67 -9.27 25.94
C GLY A 36 10.69 -8.37 26.64
N VAL A 37 11.65 -8.99 27.33
CA VAL A 37 12.80 -8.26 27.91
C VAL A 37 13.63 -7.59 26.80
N ASP A 38 13.75 -8.27 25.65
CA ASP A 38 14.53 -7.80 24.50
C ASP A 38 13.74 -6.88 23.55
N ASP A 39 12.40 -6.85 23.66
CA ASP A 39 11.53 -5.98 22.87
C ASP A 39 10.52 -5.25 23.78
N PRO A 40 10.96 -4.16 24.43
CA PRO A 40 10.11 -3.40 25.35
C PRO A 40 9.03 -2.57 24.64
N ALA A 41 9.18 -2.33 23.33
CA ALA A 41 8.20 -1.57 22.54
C ALA A 41 6.94 -2.42 22.32
N GLY A 42 7.14 -3.71 22.06
CA GLY A 42 6.11 -4.72 21.99
C GLY A 42 5.90 -5.27 20.59
N ALA A 43 5.29 -6.45 20.54
CA ALA A 43 5.16 -7.23 19.33
C ALA A 43 4.45 -6.47 18.21
N CYS A 44 5.04 -6.53 17.01
CA CYS A 44 4.53 -5.93 15.78
C CYS A 44 4.39 -4.40 15.81
N VAL A 45 4.94 -3.70 16.81
CA VAL A 45 5.04 -2.25 16.82
C VAL A 45 6.08 -1.81 15.79
N THR A 46 5.75 -0.80 14.98
CA THR A 46 6.71 -0.21 14.05
C THR A 46 7.58 0.79 14.80
N VAL A 47 8.88 0.49 14.87
CA VAL A 47 9.88 1.29 15.56
C VAL A 47 10.97 1.66 14.56
N LEU A 48 11.41 2.92 14.60
CA LEU A 48 12.54 3.39 13.81
C LEU A 48 13.84 2.86 14.45
N ALA A 49 14.72 2.27 13.64
CA ALA A 49 16.02 1.81 14.10
C ALA A 49 16.85 2.98 14.63
N SER A 50 17.66 2.72 15.67
CA SER A 50 18.40 3.76 16.39
C SER A 50 19.50 4.45 15.57
N ASP A 51 19.95 3.80 14.49
CA ASP A 51 20.95 4.29 13.54
C ASP A 51 20.35 5.02 12.33
N ILE A 52 19.01 5.11 12.25
CA ILE A 52 18.28 5.74 11.14
C ILE A 52 17.68 7.08 11.59
N SER A 53 17.96 8.14 10.83
CA SER A 53 17.33 9.44 11.05
C SER A 53 15.85 9.45 10.65
N GLU A 54 15.06 10.35 11.23
CA GLU A 54 13.63 10.48 10.91
C GLU A 54 13.39 10.70 9.41
N VAL A 55 14.21 11.54 8.76
CA VAL A 55 14.11 11.82 7.32
C VAL A 55 14.39 10.56 6.48
N GLN A 56 15.40 9.78 6.86
CA GLN A 56 15.66 8.49 6.21
C GLN A 56 14.49 7.53 6.43
N GLY A 57 13.92 7.47 7.63
CA GLY A 57 12.72 6.68 7.93
C GLY A 57 11.54 7.04 7.04
N VAL A 58 11.24 8.33 6.88
CA VAL A 58 10.19 8.82 5.97
C VAL A 58 10.48 8.41 4.53
N PHE A 59 11.73 8.54 4.08
CA PHE A 59 12.10 8.22 2.70
C PHE A 59 12.04 6.70 2.43
N ILE A 60 12.44 5.87 3.40
CA ILE A 60 12.32 4.42 3.31
C ILE A 60 10.85 4.03 3.20
N GLU A 61 10.00 4.51 4.12
CA GLU A 61 8.54 4.24 4.11
C GLU A 61 7.87 4.73 2.82
N PHE A 62 8.29 5.90 2.31
CA PHE A 62 7.87 6.42 1.03
C PHE A 62 8.18 5.45 -0.12
N LEU A 63 9.44 4.99 -0.23
CA LEU A 63 9.89 4.11 -1.32
C LEU A 63 9.20 2.75 -1.27
N ILE A 64 9.14 2.10 -0.10
CA ILE A 64 8.48 0.79 0.00
C ILE A 64 6.98 0.88 -0.29
N THR A 65 6.33 1.99 0.10
CA THR A 65 4.92 2.22 -0.23
C THR A 65 4.72 2.50 -1.72
N CYS A 66 5.66 3.20 -2.37
CA CYS A 66 5.64 3.37 -3.83
C CYS A 66 5.67 2.01 -4.55
N CYS A 67 6.56 1.10 -4.13
CA CYS A 67 6.60 -0.26 -4.68
C CYS A 67 5.28 -1.01 -4.49
N LEU A 68 4.71 -0.98 -3.28
CA LEU A 68 3.44 -1.64 -2.99
C LEU A 68 2.28 -1.06 -3.82
N VAL A 69 2.20 0.27 -3.93
CA VAL A 69 1.14 0.95 -4.69
C VAL A 69 1.32 0.76 -6.19
N MET A 70 2.54 0.64 -6.68
CA MET A 70 2.81 0.29 -8.08
C MET A 70 2.28 -1.12 -8.41
N VAL A 71 2.51 -2.10 -7.53
CA VAL A 71 1.93 -3.44 -7.66
C VAL A 71 0.41 -3.38 -7.65
N ALA A 72 -0.17 -2.61 -6.74
CA ALA A 72 -1.62 -2.40 -6.67
C ALA A 72 -2.19 -1.83 -7.96
N CYS A 73 -1.64 -0.71 -8.43
CA CYS A 73 -2.08 -0.08 -9.66
C CYS A 73 -1.93 -1.02 -10.87
N SER A 74 -0.83 -1.78 -10.94
CA SER A 74 -0.60 -2.77 -12.00
C SER A 74 -1.62 -3.90 -12.00
N VAL A 75 -1.95 -4.45 -10.82
CA VAL A 75 -2.93 -5.53 -10.70
C VAL A 75 -4.31 -5.10 -11.17
N TRP A 76 -4.76 -3.90 -10.78
CA TRP A 76 -6.08 -3.38 -11.15
C TRP A 76 -6.09 -2.59 -12.46
N ASP A 77 -4.99 -2.60 -13.23
CA ASP A 77 -4.96 -2.00 -14.55
C ASP A 77 -5.83 -2.83 -15.53
N PRO A 78 -6.72 -2.19 -16.32
CA PRO A 78 -7.55 -2.89 -17.31
C PRO A 78 -6.75 -3.78 -18.27
N ARG A 79 -5.51 -3.42 -18.61
CA ARG A 79 -4.62 -4.24 -19.45
C ARG A 79 -4.32 -5.61 -18.84
N ASN A 80 -4.38 -5.72 -17.52
CA ASN A 80 -4.08 -6.93 -16.76
C ASN A 80 -5.33 -7.69 -16.33
N VAL A 81 -6.50 -7.38 -16.91
CA VAL A 81 -7.79 -8.04 -16.56
C VAL A 81 -7.76 -9.56 -16.74
N LYS A 82 -6.95 -10.07 -17.68
CA LYS A 82 -6.80 -11.52 -17.95
C LYS A 82 -5.88 -12.24 -16.96
N LEU A 83 -5.21 -11.52 -16.07
CA LEU A 83 -4.14 -12.04 -15.22
C LEU A 83 -4.48 -11.93 -13.72
N GLN A 84 -5.75 -12.14 -13.33
CA GLN A 84 -6.23 -11.92 -11.95
C GLN A 84 -6.09 -13.15 -11.02
N ASP A 85 -5.74 -14.32 -11.56
CA ASP A 85 -5.76 -15.59 -10.80
C ASP A 85 -4.75 -15.65 -9.65
N SER A 86 -3.69 -14.84 -9.69
CA SER A 86 -2.59 -14.87 -8.72
C SER A 86 -2.43 -13.59 -7.90
N VAL A 87 -3.47 -12.76 -7.83
CA VAL A 87 -3.40 -11.45 -7.14
C VAL A 87 -2.98 -11.57 -5.67
N ALA A 88 -3.58 -12.49 -4.92
CA ALA A 88 -3.25 -12.69 -3.50
C ALA A 88 -1.77 -13.04 -3.30
N VAL A 89 -1.24 -13.97 -4.12
CA VAL A 89 0.17 -14.39 -4.04
C VAL A 89 1.10 -13.25 -4.42
N ARG A 90 0.77 -12.45 -5.46
CA ARG A 90 1.58 -11.30 -5.87
C ARG A 90 1.71 -10.26 -4.76
N PHE A 91 0.60 -9.91 -4.11
CA PHE A 91 0.63 -9.00 -2.96
C PHE A 91 1.40 -9.58 -1.79
N GLY A 92 1.17 -10.85 -1.45
CA GLY A 92 1.87 -11.52 -0.36
C GLY A 92 3.38 -11.54 -0.56
N LEU A 93 3.85 -11.89 -1.77
CA LEU A 93 5.28 -11.88 -2.11
C LEU A 93 5.85 -10.46 -2.13
N ALA A 94 5.14 -9.49 -2.73
CA ALA A 94 5.59 -8.10 -2.75
C ALA A 94 5.78 -7.55 -1.34
N VAL A 95 4.76 -7.69 -0.48
CA VAL A 95 4.82 -7.24 0.92
C VAL A 95 5.93 -7.98 1.69
N SER A 96 6.09 -9.28 1.47
CA SER A 96 7.16 -10.07 2.12
C SER A 96 8.55 -9.55 1.75
N CYS A 97 8.82 -9.31 0.46
CA CYS A 97 10.09 -8.76 0.01
C CYS A 97 10.36 -7.36 0.60
N LEU A 98 9.33 -6.51 0.67
CA LEU A 98 9.45 -5.16 1.24
C LEU A 98 9.73 -5.22 2.75
N ILE A 99 9.09 -6.12 3.48
CA ILE A 99 9.35 -6.33 4.91
C ILE A 99 10.76 -6.87 5.13
N LEU A 100 11.23 -7.83 4.32
CA LEU A 100 12.60 -8.34 4.42
C LEU A 100 13.65 -7.24 4.15
N THR A 101 13.31 -6.26 3.31
CA THR A 101 14.21 -5.16 2.95
C THR A 101 14.24 -4.06 4.02
N ALA A 102 13.06 -3.57 4.44
CA ALA A 102 12.95 -2.37 5.28
C ALA A 102 12.55 -2.65 6.73
N GLY A 103 12.19 -3.89 7.06
CA GLY A 103 11.64 -4.27 8.37
C GLY A 103 12.60 -3.97 9.52
N GLN A 104 13.90 -4.22 9.35
CA GLN A 104 14.90 -3.92 10.37
C GLN A 104 15.18 -2.41 10.53
N MET A 105 14.83 -1.59 9.54
CA MET A 105 15.11 -0.14 9.56
C MET A 105 13.95 0.68 10.13
N THR A 106 12.71 0.33 9.78
CA THR A 106 11.51 1.13 10.10
C THR A 106 10.36 0.30 10.68
N GLY A 107 10.47 -1.03 10.68
CA GLY A 107 9.35 -1.94 10.94
C GLY A 107 8.47 -2.20 9.71
N ALA A 108 8.79 -1.59 8.55
CA ALA A 108 8.09 -1.73 7.28
C ALA A 108 6.56 -1.57 7.42
N SER A 109 6.14 -0.36 7.80
CA SER A 109 4.73 -0.02 7.99
C SER A 109 3.95 -0.17 6.70
N MET A 110 4.29 0.63 5.68
CA MET A 110 3.54 0.80 4.42
C MET A 110 2.06 1.21 4.57
N ASN A 111 1.53 1.22 5.79
CA ASN A 111 0.12 1.31 6.11
C ASN A 111 -0.06 1.96 7.49
N PRO A 112 -0.59 3.19 7.54
CA PRO A 112 -0.79 3.90 8.81
C PRO A 112 -1.68 3.14 9.80
N ALA A 113 -2.74 2.47 9.34
CA ALA A 113 -3.63 1.71 10.22
C ALA A 113 -2.92 0.51 10.89
N ARG A 114 -2.00 -0.13 10.17
CA ARG A 114 -1.18 -1.26 10.66
C ARG A 114 -0.16 -0.82 11.71
N SER A 115 0.35 0.42 11.62
CA SER A 115 1.20 1.01 12.67
C SER A 115 0.41 1.55 13.84
N PHE A 116 -0.76 2.12 13.58
CA PHE A 116 -1.60 2.81 14.56
C PHE A 116 -2.13 1.87 15.65
N ALA A 117 -2.58 0.67 15.28
CA ALA A 117 -3.17 -0.25 16.25
C ALA A 117 -2.17 -0.72 17.33
N PRO A 118 -0.98 -1.27 17.01
CA PRO A 118 0.02 -1.61 18.02
C PRO A 118 0.46 -0.42 18.88
N ALA A 119 0.54 0.79 18.29
CA ALA A 119 0.92 2.01 18.99
C ALA A 119 -0.08 2.38 20.10
N ILE A 120 -1.39 2.28 19.82
CA ILE A 120 -2.44 2.48 20.83
C ILE A 120 -2.34 1.47 21.95
N TRP A 121 -2.23 0.18 21.62
CA TRP A 121 -2.25 -0.89 22.61
C TRP A 121 -1.03 -0.88 23.52
N ASN A 122 0.15 -0.53 22.98
CA ASN A 122 1.40 -0.55 23.75
C ASN A 122 1.81 0.81 24.32
N GLY A 123 1.16 1.90 23.90
CA GLY A 123 1.49 3.27 24.31
C GLY A 123 2.75 3.84 23.65
N VAL A 124 3.18 3.28 22.52
CA VAL A 124 4.43 3.65 21.84
C VAL A 124 4.14 4.56 20.67
N TRP A 125 4.48 5.84 20.80
CA TRP A 125 4.20 6.89 19.81
C TRP A 125 5.45 7.57 19.24
N ALA A 126 6.64 7.13 19.65
CA ALA A 126 7.90 7.67 19.15
C ALA A 126 7.96 7.58 17.62
N ASN A 127 8.26 8.71 16.97
CA ASN A 127 8.39 8.83 15.52
C ASN A 127 7.16 8.36 14.71
N HIS A 128 5.98 8.23 15.34
CA HIS A 128 4.82 7.60 14.73
C HIS A 128 4.31 8.36 13.49
N TRP A 129 4.54 9.67 13.45
CA TRP A 129 4.17 10.55 12.34
C TRP A 129 4.81 10.11 11.00
N ILE A 130 5.99 9.47 11.04
CA ILE A 130 6.70 8.94 9.87
C ILE A 130 5.81 7.95 9.10
N TYR A 131 5.10 7.09 9.84
CA TYR A 131 4.23 6.05 9.29
C TYR A 131 2.91 6.58 8.72
N TRP A 132 2.63 7.88 8.91
CA TRP A 132 1.56 8.57 8.21
C TRP A 132 2.10 9.27 6.97
N VAL A 133 3.13 10.11 7.15
CA VAL A 133 3.66 10.96 6.08
C VAL A 133 4.29 10.13 4.97
N GLY A 134 5.18 9.20 5.29
CA GLY A 134 5.88 8.37 4.30
C GLY A 134 4.92 7.59 3.41
N PRO A 135 4.04 6.73 3.99
CA PRO A 135 3.11 5.95 3.19
C PRO A 135 2.10 6.79 2.41
N MET A 136 1.52 7.84 3.00
CA MET A 136 0.56 8.69 2.30
C MET A 136 1.20 9.43 1.12
N ALA A 137 2.41 9.96 1.28
CA ALA A 137 3.15 10.61 0.21
C ALA A 137 3.50 9.61 -0.90
N GLY A 138 3.98 8.41 -0.55
CA GLY A 138 4.34 7.37 -1.51
C GLY A 138 3.15 6.90 -2.35
N ALA A 139 2.01 6.68 -1.69
CA ALA A 139 0.78 6.29 -2.35
C ALA A 139 0.25 7.38 -3.30
N LEU A 140 0.26 8.64 -2.87
CA LEU A 140 -0.16 9.76 -3.71
C LEU A 140 0.74 9.90 -4.94
N VAL A 141 2.06 9.95 -4.75
CA VAL A 141 3.02 10.15 -5.84
C VAL A 141 2.94 9.00 -6.84
N THR A 142 2.94 7.75 -6.38
CA THR A 142 2.92 6.60 -7.29
C THR A 142 1.60 6.46 -8.03
N SER A 143 0.46 6.70 -7.37
CA SER A 143 -0.84 6.65 -8.06
C SER A 143 -0.94 7.71 -9.16
N LEU A 144 -0.38 8.91 -8.95
CA LEU A 144 -0.30 9.96 -9.97
C LEU A 144 0.65 9.57 -11.11
N ILE A 145 1.85 9.06 -10.80
CA ILE A 145 2.80 8.59 -11.82
C ILE A 145 2.17 7.48 -12.65
N TYR A 146 1.55 6.48 -12.01
CA TYR A 146 0.93 5.37 -12.71
C TYR A 146 -0.18 5.83 -13.66
N LYS A 147 -1.05 6.73 -13.18
CA LYS A 147 -2.13 7.29 -13.98
C LYS A 147 -1.62 8.04 -15.22
N HIS A 148 -0.60 8.89 -15.09
CA HIS A 148 -0.18 9.77 -16.18
C HIS A 148 0.88 9.16 -17.10
N ALA A 149 1.80 8.36 -16.57
CA ALA A 149 2.86 7.75 -17.36
C ALA A 149 2.41 6.44 -18.01
N PHE A 150 1.68 5.59 -17.29
CA PHE A 150 1.38 4.23 -17.76
C PHE A 150 -0.01 4.08 -18.37
N ARG A 151 -1.06 4.76 -17.87
CA ARG A 151 -2.42 4.60 -18.41
C ARG A 151 -2.72 5.46 -19.64
N ARG A 152 -1.97 6.55 -19.86
CA ARG A 152 -2.21 7.47 -20.99
C ARG A 152 -2.10 6.78 -22.36
N GLU A 153 -1.14 5.86 -22.53
CA GLU A 153 -0.95 5.14 -23.80
C GLU A 153 -2.15 4.26 -24.19
N VAL A 154 -2.95 3.78 -23.22
CA VAL A 154 -4.08 2.88 -23.52
C VAL A 154 -5.24 3.64 -24.13
N GLU A 155 -5.62 4.78 -23.53
CA GLU A 155 -6.70 5.62 -24.07
C GLU A 155 -6.36 6.11 -25.49
N ASP A 156 -5.13 6.55 -25.71
CA ASP A 156 -4.69 7.01 -27.04
C ASP A 156 -4.75 5.86 -28.08
N SER A 157 -4.36 4.64 -27.70
CA SER A 157 -4.39 3.47 -28.61
C SER A 157 -5.79 2.94 -28.94
N GLU A 158 -6.71 2.90 -27.97
CA GLU A 158 -8.09 2.45 -28.19
C GLU A 158 -8.86 3.46 -29.06
N VAL A 159 -8.59 4.76 -28.88
CA VAL A 159 -9.17 5.82 -29.72
C VAL A 159 -8.68 5.71 -31.16
N ASP A 160 -7.39 5.48 -31.38
CA ASP A 160 -6.84 5.30 -32.72
C ASP A 160 -7.40 4.06 -33.44
N GLU A 161 -7.51 2.92 -32.74
CA GLU A 161 -8.03 1.67 -33.31
C GLU A 161 -9.54 1.76 -33.63
N ALA A 162 -10.34 2.35 -32.73
CA ALA A 162 -11.76 2.59 -32.97
C ALA A 162 -12.00 3.55 -34.15
N THR A 163 -11.17 4.59 -34.26
CA THR A 163 -11.24 5.56 -35.36
C THR A 163 -10.87 4.91 -36.70
N MET A 164 -9.84 4.06 -36.71
CA MET A 164 -9.40 3.34 -37.92
C MET A 164 -10.42 2.27 -38.36
N SER A 165 -11.06 1.58 -37.41
CA SER A 165 -12.13 0.61 -37.68
C SER A 165 -13.36 1.28 -38.31
N THR A 166 -13.83 2.38 -37.71
CA THR A 166 -14.98 3.15 -38.21
C THR A 166 -14.75 3.68 -39.63
N LYS A 167 -13.52 4.14 -39.92
CA LYS A 167 -13.14 4.59 -41.25
C LYS A 167 -13.22 3.47 -42.29
N ARG A 168 -12.69 2.27 -41.99
CA ARG A 168 -12.74 1.10 -42.90
C ARG A 168 -14.18 0.67 -43.19
N THR A 169 -15.06 0.65 -42.19
CA THR A 169 -16.48 0.33 -42.42
C THR A 169 -17.17 1.36 -43.31
N SER A 170 -16.89 2.66 -43.11
CA SER A 170 -17.49 3.71 -43.95
C SER A 170 -17.00 3.66 -45.42
N GLU A 171 -15.73 3.33 -45.66
CA GLU A 171 -15.18 3.18 -47.01
C GLU A 171 -15.73 1.93 -47.70
N ALA A 172 -16.01 0.85 -46.95
CA ALA A 172 -16.59 -0.38 -47.47
C ALA A 172 -18.09 -0.24 -47.84
N GLU A 173 -18.85 0.65 -47.20
CA GLU A 173 -20.26 0.92 -47.54
C GLU A 173 -20.42 1.86 -48.76
N LEU A 174 -19.36 2.58 -49.14
CA LEU A 174 -19.34 3.51 -50.26
C LEU A 174 -18.81 2.91 -51.58
N ALA A 175 -18.34 1.65 -51.55
CA ALA A 175 -17.78 0.91 -52.70
C ALA A 175 -18.80 -0.10 -53.26
#